data_AF-A0A0K3B139-F1
#
_entry.id   AF-A0A0K3B139-F1
#
_cell.length_a   1.000
_cell.length_b   1.000
_cell.length_c   1.000
_cell.angle_alpha   90.00
_cell.angle_beta   90.00
_cell.angle_gamma   90.00
#
_symmetry.space_group_name_H-M   'P 1'
#
loop_
_entity.id
_entity.type
_entity.pdbx_description
1 polymer ?
#
loop_
_entity_poly.entity_id
_entity_poly.type
_entity_poly.pdbx_seq_one_letter_code
_entity_poly.pdbx_strand_id
1 'polypeptide(L)'
;MRCSTTATPSRSPATNAACKFWIGNIKHAATVGMVLARLVVDGQEQGHHWFRVPLRAKENEPPLPGITILSSDPKGGIQAHQVGGARFTGVRLPREALMARYSRIDADGRFSSTLPDANARFVRSIETFVQERVFPLSAGARAAELAAHLTWRFAGHRGDPPVAGPKGSSERTTVPRPAVPGPAALPRASWLVLDVLAACREMCGSQGFHSHNQIVTLRTDFEVNVTFAGDNSVMAYQVARNAARSPAFARPARTLAERVEQDLGELWRGRPDGSFTHDEAVTLVHARMLGLIMSEHDSDPQVPQPIMDDLVADFAVHRLGAVHRPLSAEREKIDFLAELLAPVPEIVSAPMVDDGYLAAFSRPA
;
A
#
# COMPACT_ATOMS: atom_id res chain seq x y z
N MET A 1 19.66 28.16 10.67
CA MET A 1 19.89 27.97 9.22
C MET A 1 19.66 29.26 8.45
N ARG A 2 20.60 30.20 8.58
CA ARG A 2 21.23 30.72 7.37
C ARG A 2 22.31 29.69 7.03
N CYS A 3 22.23 29.04 5.86
CA CYS A 3 23.40 28.36 5.33
C CYS A 3 24.26 29.46 4.71
N SER A 4 25.16 30.05 5.50
CA SER A 4 26.35 30.81 5.05
C SER A 4 26.98 31.46 6.27
N THR A 5 28.14 30.97 6.65
CA THR A 5 29.23 31.81 7.15
C THR A 5 30.38 31.59 6.19
N THR A 6 30.54 32.55 5.29
CA THR A 6 31.55 32.68 4.22
C THR A 6 31.42 31.73 2.99
N ALA A 7 31.49 32.37 1.82
CA ALA A 7 31.61 31.82 0.45
C ALA A 7 30.37 31.14 -0.21
N THR A 8 29.82 31.89 -1.17
CA THR A 8 29.23 31.48 -2.48
C THR A 8 27.92 30.64 -2.49
N PRO A 9 26.93 30.98 -3.34
CA PRO A 9 25.57 30.48 -3.20
C PRO A 9 25.40 29.13 -3.90
N SER A 10 25.71 28.02 -3.24
CA SER A 10 25.17 26.70 -3.68
C SER A 10 23.72 26.57 -3.20
N ARG A 11 22.86 27.38 -3.81
CA ARG A 11 21.42 27.33 -3.69
C ARG A 11 20.97 25.94 -4.14
N SER A 12 20.07 25.28 -3.39
CA SER A 12 19.00 24.56 -4.09
C SER A 12 18.35 25.63 -4.96
N PRO A 13 18.46 25.59 -6.30
CA PRO A 13 17.68 26.52 -7.07
C PRO A 13 16.23 26.19 -6.72
N ALA A 14 15.40 27.21 -6.51
CA ALA A 14 13.95 27.04 -6.49
C ALA A 14 13.49 26.69 -7.91
N THR A 15 14.06 25.64 -8.50
CA THR A 15 13.63 25.09 -9.77
C THR A 15 12.31 24.37 -9.53
N ASN A 16 11.45 24.41 -10.54
CA ASN A 16 10.19 23.67 -10.51
C ASN A 16 10.41 22.16 -10.20
N ALA A 17 11.58 21.61 -10.54
CA ALA A 17 11.96 20.22 -10.31
C ALA A 17 12.18 19.85 -8.82
N ALA A 18 12.53 20.80 -7.95
CA ALA A 18 12.74 20.55 -6.52
C ALA A 18 11.48 20.74 -5.67
N CYS A 19 10.36 21.13 -6.30
CA CYS A 19 9.08 21.28 -5.64
C CYS A 19 8.65 19.95 -5.02
N LYS A 20 8.23 19.98 -3.76
CA LYS A 20 7.63 18.83 -3.11
C LYS A 20 6.19 18.70 -3.61
N PHE A 21 5.71 17.49 -3.86
CA PHE A 21 4.36 17.21 -4.36
C PHE A 21 3.72 16.07 -3.57
N TRP A 22 2.40 15.95 -3.71
CA TRP A 22 1.59 14.91 -3.08
C TRP A 22 1.63 14.93 -1.54
N ILE A 23 1.77 16.12 -0.95
CA ILE A 23 1.76 16.28 0.50
C ILE A 23 0.31 16.37 0.97
N GLY A 24 -0.12 15.37 1.73
CA GLY A 24 -1.44 15.34 2.35
C GLY A 24 -1.63 16.48 3.35
N ASN A 25 -2.85 17.00 3.41
CA ASN A 25 -3.31 18.07 4.31
C ASN A 25 -2.58 19.42 4.18
N ILE A 26 -1.65 19.57 3.23
CA ILE A 26 -0.83 20.78 3.14
C ILE A 26 -1.62 21.99 2.68
N LYS A 27 -2.72 21.82 1.95
CA LYS A 27 -3.43 22.93 1.30
C LYS A 27 -3.95 23.94 2.33
N HIS A 28 -4.64 23.46 3.37
CA HIS A 28 -5.28 24.32 4.36
C HIS A 28 -4.96 23.94 5.82
N ALA A 29 -4.89 22.65 6.13
CA ALA A 29 -4.79 22.17 7.51
C ALA A 29 -3.37 22.22 8.11
N ALA A 30 -2.34 21.78 7.37
CA ALA A 30 -1.02 21.56 7.97
C ALA A 30 -0.33 22.86 8.44
N THR A 31 -0.12 22.97 9.76
CA THR A 31 0.64 24.06 10.40
C THR A 31 2.15 23.79 10.45
N VAL A 32 2.55 22.52 10.46
CA VAL A 32 3.94 22.08 10.47
C VAL A 32 4.10 20.93 9.47
N GLY A 33 5.20 20.97 8.71
CA GLY A 33 5.57 19.91 7.78
C GLY A 33 6.91 19.28 8.17
N MET A 34 7.02 17.97 7.99
CA MET A 34 8.30 17.28 8.00
C MET A 34 8.87 17.33 6.58
N VAL A 35 10.00 18.01 6.39
CA VAL A 35 10.61 18.23 5.07
C VAL A 35 11.91 17.45 4.98
N LEU A 36 11.99 16.50 4.06
CA LEU A 36 13.22 15.79 3.73
C LEU A 36 14.04 16.63 2.74
N ALA A 37 15.25 17.02 3.14
CA ALA A 37 16.16 17.79 2.30
C ALA A 37 17.61 17.31 2.47
N ARG A 38 18.45 17.59 1.48
CA ARG A 38 19.90 17.35 1.58
C ARG A 38 20.49 18.34 2.59
N LEU A 39 21.20 17.83 3.58
CA LEU A 39 21.93 18.64 4.55
C LEU A 39 23.32 18.95 3.98
N VAL A 40 23.72 20.22 4.03
CA VAL A 40 25.06 20.67 3.68
C VAL A 40 25.65 21.42 4.87
N VAL A 41 26.85 21.04 5.30
CA VAL A 41 27.58 21.64 6.42
C VAL A 41 29.00 21.93 5.94
N ASP A 42 29.47 23.17 6.07
CA ASP A 42 30.79 23.63 5.60
C ASP A 42 31.12 23.20 4.16
N GLY A 43 30.11 23.29 3.27
CA GLY A 43 30.21 22.90 1.86
C GLY A 43 30.15 21.40 1.60
N GLN A 44 30.09 20.55 2.63
CA GLN A 44 30.03 19.09 2.51
C GLN A 44 28.58 18.58 2.57
N GLU A 45 28.18 17.76 1.60
CA GLU A 45 26.86 17.12 1.56
C GLU A 45 26.82 15.92 2.52
N GLN A 46 25.89 15.96 3.49
CA GLN A 46 25.72 14.93 4.51
C GLN A 46 24.60 13.93 4.18
N GLY A 47 23.96 14.08 3.03
CA GLY A 47 22.80 13.32 2.59
C GLY A 47 21.47 13.85 3.13
N HIS A 48 20.41 13.06 2.97
CA HIS A 48 19.04 13.45 3.30
C HIS A 48 18.75 13.43 4.80
N HIS A 49 18.15 14.51 5.30
CA HIS A 49 17.72 14.69 6.69
C HIS A 49 16.33 15.31 6.77
N TRP A 50 15.60 14.96 7.83
CA TRP A 50 14.28 15.51 8.12
C TRP A 50 14.39 16.82 8.91
N PHE A 51 13.63 17.81 8.47
CA PHE A 51 13.49 19.10 9.13
C PHE A 51 12.04 19.32 9.53
N ARG A 52 11.81 19.74 10.78
CA ARG A 52 10.50 20.22 11.23
C ARG A 52 10.33 21.68 10.81
N VAL A 53 9.45 21.93 9.85
CA VAL A 53 9.28 23.25 9.21
C VAL A 53 7.89 23.80 9.55
N PRO A 54 7.79 24.93 10.28
CA PRO A 54 6.54 25.66 10.39
C PRO A 54 6.07 26.13 9.00
N LEU A 55 4.84 25.82 8.64
CA LEU A 55 4.27 26.14 7.31
C LEU A 55 3.37 27.37 7.35
N ARG A 56 2.61 27.55 8.44
CA ARG A 56 1.64 28.65 8.68
C ARG A 56 1.44 28.78 10.20
N ALA A 57 0.88 29.90 10.67
CA ALA A 57 0.68 30.11 12.10
C ALA A 57 -0.51 29.31 12.66
N LYS A 58 -1.64 29.25 11.94
CA LYS A 58 -2.77 28.38 12.25
C LYS A 58 -3.34 27.70 11.00
N GLU A 59 -4.19 26.70 11.21
CA GLU A 59 -4.98 26.09 10.14
C GLU A 59 -5.79 27.16 9.39
N ASN A 60 -5.92 27.01 8.07
CA ASN A 60 -6.55 27.94 7.13
C ASN A 60 -5.85 29.31 6.95
N GLU A 61 -4.81 29.63 7.72
CA GLU A 61 -4.04 30.85 7.50
C GLU A 61 -3.08 30.72 6.30
N PRO A 62 -2.65 31.85 5.70
CA PRO A 62 -1.64 31.84 4.65
C PRO A 62 -0.31 31.20 5.07
N PRO A 63 0.45 30.61 4.13
CA PRO A 63 1.78 30.09 4.42
C PRO A 63 2.74 31.19 4.89
N LEU A 64 3.72 30.82 5.72
CA LEU A 64 4.76 31.72 6.21
C LEU A 64 5.65 32.23 5.06
N PRO A 65 6.33 33.39 5.25
CA PRO A 65 7.20 33.97 4.22
C PRO A 65 8.23 32.98 3.67
N GLY A 66 8.38 32.97 2.35
CA GLY A 66 9.28 32.06 1.64
C GLY A 66 8.69 30.67 1.37
N ILE A 67 7.45 30.39 1.78
CA ILE A 67 6.76 29.14 1.49
C ILE A 67 5.64 29.40 0.47
N THR A 68 5.64 28.64 -0.61
CA THR A 68 4.57 28.66 -1.62
C THR A 68 3.89 27.29 -1.65
N ILE A 69 2.58 27.28 -1.45
CA ILE A 69 1.76 26.07 -1.48
C ILE A 69 0.99 26.02 -2.79
N LEU A 70 1.02 24.86 -3.45
CA LEU A 70 0.37 24.59 -4.72
C LEU A 70 -0.73 23.55 -4.51
N SER A 71 -1.78 23.58 -5.35
CA SER A 71 -2.77 22.51 -5.39
C SER A 71 -2.28 21.38 -6.31
N SER A 72 -2.60 20.14 -5.93
CA SER A 72 -2.42 18.94 -6.77
C SER A 72 -3.74 18.39 -7.29
N ASP A 73 -4.81 19.20 -7.25
CA ASP A 73 -6.10 18.87 -7.84
C ASP A 73 -6.15 19.28 -9.34
N PRO A 74 -6.99 18.64 -10.17
CA PRO A 74 -7.82 17.47 -9.86
C PRO A 74 -6.99 16.19 -9.76
N LYS A 75 -7.43 15.26 -8.92
CA LYS A 75 -6.81 13.95 -8.67
C LYS A 75 -7.76 12.82 -9.04
N GLY A 76 -7.21 11.62 -9.26
CA GLY A 76 -7.99 10.44 -9.67
C GLY A 76 -9.01 10.01 -8.61
N GLY A 77 -8.58 9.91 -7.34
CA GLY A 77 -9.42 9.52 -6.21
C GLY A 77 -9.12 10.33 -4.95
N ILE A 78 -9.57 9.83 -3.80
CA ILE A 78 -9.40 10.40 -2.46
C ILE A 78 -9.80 11.87 -2.40
N GLN A 79 -10.94 12.24 -3.01
CA GLN A 79 -11.30 13.63 -3.29
C GLN A 79 -11.33 14.53 -2.04
N ALA A 80 -11.74 13.96 -0.90
CA ALA A 80 -11.76 14.66 0.38
C ALA A 80 -10.36 15.03 0.92
N HIS A 81 -9.31 14.34 0.49
CA HIS A 81 -7.94 14.66 0.91
C HIS A 81 -7.43 15.93 0.24
N GLN A 82 -7.01 16.87 1.08
CA GLN A 82 -6.41 18.13 0.67
C GLN A 82 -4.94 17.93 0.30
N VAL A 83 -4.67 17.57 -0.94
CA VAL A 83 -3.30 17.29 -1.39
C VAL A 83 -2.70 18.48 -2.16
N GLY A 84 -1.42 18.74 -1.94
CA GLY A 84 -0.74 19.84 -2.59
C GLY A 84 0.78 19.66 -2.71
N GLY A 85 1.40 20.70 -3.25
CA GLY A 85 2.85 20.84 -3.31
C GLY A 85 3.36 22.00 -2.48
N ALA A 86 4.67 22.00 -2.22
CA ALA A 86 5.34 23.07 -1.48
C ALA A 86 6.70 23.43 -2.10
N ARG A 87 6.96 24.74 -2.18
CA ARG A 87 8.26 25.31 -2.52
C ARG A 87 8.75 26.16 -1.37
N PHE A 88 10.05 26.06 -1.11
CA PHE A 88 10.72 26.76 -0.03
C PHE A 88 11.82 27.65 -0.61
N THR A 89 11.72 28.96 -0.39
CA THR A 89 12.64 29.97 -0.91
C THR A 89 13.16 30.81 0.24
N GLY A 90 14.45 30.64 0.58
CA GLY A 90 15.10 31.44 1.62
C GLY A 90 14.55 31.21 3.04
N VAL A 91 13.81 30.12 3.28
CA VAL A 91 13.25 29.77 4.59
C VAL A 91 14.38 29.50 5.58
N ARG A 92 14.33 30.18 6.74
CA ARG A 92 15.35 30.06 7.80
C ARG A 92 14.75 29.33 9.00
N LEU A 93 15.42 28.29 9.44
CA LEU A 93 15.00 27.45 10.57
C LEU A 93 16.05 27.49 11.68
N PRO A 94 15.68 27.36 12.96
CA PRO A 94 16.64 27.12 14.04
C PRO A 94 17.33 25.76 13.88
N ARG A 95 18.47 25.52 14.52
CA ARG A 95 19.22 24.24 14.36
C ARG A 95 18.40 23.05 14.90
N GLU A 96 17.57 23.32 15.90
CA GLU A 96 16.65 22.40 16.56
C GLU A 96 15.54 21.90 15.63
N ALA A 97 15.37 22.52 14.45
CA ALA A 97 14.48 22.01 13.42
C ALA A 97 15.00 20.70 12.79
N LEU A 98 16.30 20.40 12.89
CA LEU A 98 16.87 19.13 12.44
C LEU A 98 16.39 17.99 13.35
N MET A 99 15.82 16.92 12.77
CA MET A 99 15.43 15.73 13.52
C MET A 99 16.67 14.93 13.94
N ALA A 100 17.14 15.20 15.15
CA ALA A 100 18.51 14.91 15.55
C ALA A 100 18.73 13.57 16.27
N ARG A 101 17.91 12.54 15.96
CA ARG A 101 18.01 11.22 16.60
C ARG A 101 19.36 10.55 16.32
N TYR A 102 19.78 10.53 15.06
CA TYR A 102 21.02 9.88 14.60
C TYR A 102 22.09 10.85 14.13
N SER A 103 21.73 12.11 13.89
CA SER A 103 22.63 13.10 13.30
C SER A 103 22.44 14.44 13.98
N ARG A 104 23.54 15.09 14.40
CA ARG A 104 23.51 16.30 15.20
C ARG A 104 24.42 17.36 14.60
N ILE A 105 24.07 18.62 14.86
CA ILE A 105 24.92 19.78 14.65
C ILE A 105 25.09 20.42 16.02
N ASP A 106 26.33 20.53 16.49
CA ASP A 106 26.62 21.10 17.81
C ASP A 106 26.56 22.64 17.81
N ALA A 107 26.97 23.26 18.91
CA ALA A 107 26.99 24.73 19.04
C ALA A 107 28.03 25.39 18.13
N ASP A 108 29.10 24.68 17.80
CA ASP A 108 30.18 25.14 16.93
C ASP A 108 29.88 24.90 15.45
N GLY A 109 28.72 24.29 15.13
CA GLY A 109 28.28 24.00 13.77
C GLY A 109 28.82 22.68 13.22
N ARG A 110 29.51 21.85 14.02
CA ARG A 110 30.08 20.59 13.57
C ARG A 110 29.02 19.50 13.47
N PHE A 111 29.05 18.79 12.36
CA PHE A 111 28.18 17.65 12.11
C PHE A 111 28.75 16.36 12.72
N SER A 112 27.90 15.56 13.35
CA SER A 112 28.23 14.20 13.76
C SER A 112 27.05 13.25 13.58
N SER A 113 27.33 11.96 13.39
CA SER A 113 26.32 10.91 13.18
C SER A 113 26.70 9.64 13.94
N THR A 114 25.72 8.98 14.55
CA THR A 114 25.90 7.66 15.17
C THR A 114 25.81 6.52 14.16
N LEU A 115 25.37 6.80 12.93
CA LEU A 115 25.28 5.85 11.83
C LEU A 115 26.52 5.95 10.93
N PRO A 116 27.00 4.82 10.38
CA PRO A 116 28.32 4.72 9.76
C PRO A 116 28.45 5.55 8.47
N ASP A 117 27.39 5.64 7.67
CA ASP A 117 27.41 6.31 6.38
C ASP A 117 26.06 6.94 6.01
N ALA A 118 26.05 7.69 4.90
CA ALA A 118 24.87 8.39 4.42
C ALA A 118 23.73 7.46 3.95
N ASN A 119 24.06 6.27 3.44
CA ASN A 119 23.07 5.29 3.00
C ASN A 119 22.35 4.67 4.21
N ALA A 120 23.10 4.29 5.25
CA ALA A 120 22.53 3.83 6.52
C ALA A 120 21.61 4.89 7.16
N ARG A 121 22.01 6.17 7.12
CA ARG A 121 21.15 7.29 7.56
C ARG A 121 19.87 7.41 6.74
N PHE A 122 19.98 7.31 5.42
CA PHE A 122 18.81 7.39 4.54
C PHE A 122 17.84 6.24 4.78
N VAL A 123 18.32 5.00 4.83
CA VAL A 123 17.50 3.82 5.12
C VAL A 123 16.77 3.97 6.46
N ARG A 124 17.48 4.38 7.53
CA ARG A 124 16.86 4.62 8.84
C ARG A 124 15.87 5.78 8.84
N SER A 125 16.09 6.82 8.04
CA SER A 125 15.19 7.97 7.99
C SER A 125 13.89 7.68 7.23
N ILE A 126 13.84 6.63 6.41
CA ILE A 126 12.65 6.18 5.69
C ILE A 126 12.01 4.92 6.30
N GLU A 127 12.52 4.38 7.42
CA GLU A 127 11.91 3.21 8.08
C GLU A 127 10.46 3.46 8.53
N THR A 128 10.11 4.71 8.84
CA THR A 128 8.73 5.08 9.22
C THR A 128 7.71 4.80 8.11
N PHE A 129 8.14 4.75 6.84
CA PHE A 129 7.24 4.44 5.72
C PHE A 129 6.72 3.00 5.73
N VAL A 130 7.28 2.11 6.56
CA VAL A 130 6.70 0.76 6.73
C VAL A 130 5.30 0.85 7.32
N GLN A 131 5.08 1.73 8.32
CA GLN A 131 3.75 1.96 8.91
C GLN A 131 2.77 2.52 7.88
N GLU A 132 3.24 3.48 7.09
CA GLU A 132 2.50 4.09 5.96
C GLU A 132 2.12 3.10 4.86
N ARG A 133 2.60 1.85 4.91
CA ARG A 133 2.14 0.78 4.01
C ARG A 133 1.15 -0.17 4.66
N VAL A 134 1.41 -0.54 5.90
CA VAL A 134 0.55 -1.47 6.62
C VAL A 134 -0.86 -0.90 6.74
N PHE A 135 -1.01 0.36 7.13
CA PHE A 135 -2.35 0.93 7.35
C PHE A 135 -3.17 1.07 6.06
N PRO A 136 -2.68 1.68 4.96
CA PRO A 136 -3.47 1.78 3.74
C PRO A 136 -3.75 0.42 3.09
N LEU A 137 -2.83 -0.53 3.24
CA LEU A 137 -3.08 -1.89 2.77
C LEU A 137 -4.19 -2.57 3.57
N SER A 138 -4.18 -2.47 4.90
CA SER A 138 -5.27 -2.99 5.72
C SER A 138 -6.61 -2.36 5.36
N ALA A 139 -6.64 -1.04 5.11
CA ALA A 139 -7.83 -0.35 4.62
C ALA A 139 -8.27 -0.87 3.24
N GLY A 140 -7.32 -1.10 2.33
CA GLY A 140 -7.60 -1.67 1.00
C GLY A 140 -8.15 -3.09 1.08
N ALA A 141 -7.64 -3.93 1.97
CA ALA A 141 -8.16 -5.27 2.21
C ALA A 141 -9.63 -5.20 2.70
N ARG A 142 -9.95 -4.28 3.63
CA ARG A 142 -11.35 -4.07 4.07
C ARG A 142 -12.25 -3.58 2.94
N ALA A 143 -11.73 -2.78 2.01
CA ALA A 143 -12.50 -2.34 0.84
C ALA A 143 -12.75 -3.49 -0.14
N ALA A 144 -11.76 -4.36 -0.35
CA ALA A 144 -11.92 -5.58 -1.14
C ALA A 144 -12.93 -6.54 -0.51
N GLU A 145 -12.88 -6.75 0.81
CA GLU A 145 -13.88 -7.52 1.58
C GLU A 145 -15.29 -6.96 1.40
N LEU A 146 -15.47 -5.65 1.58
CA LEU A 146 -16.75 -4.99 1.37
C LEU A 146 -17.24 -5.21 -0.07
N ALA A 147 -16.42 -4.95 -1.08
CA ALA A 147 -16.81 -5.13 -2.48
C ALA A 147 -17.16 -6.58 -2.82
N ALA A 148 -16.41 -7.56 -2.28
CA ALA A 148 -16.71 -8.98 -2.46
C ALA A 148 -18.05 -9.34 -1.80
N HIS A 149 -18.30 -8.85 -0.59
CA HIS A 149 -19.58 -9.04 0.10
C HIS A 149 -20.76 -8.42 -0.67
N LEU A 150 -20.63 -7.18 -1.14
CA LEU A 150 -21.64 -6.51 -1.96
C LEU A 150 -21.94 -7.30 -3.23
N THR A 151 -20.90 -7.81 -3.89
CA THR A 151 -21.00 -8.62 -5.11
C THR A 151 -21.73 -9.93 -4.85
N TRP A 152 -21.38 -10.64 -3.77
CA TRP A 152 -22.03 -11.89 -3.38
C TRP A 152 -23.52 -11.68 -3.08
N ARG A 153 -23.87 -10.65 -2.30
CA ARG A 153 -25.27 -10.27 -2.02
C ARG A 153 -26.02 -9.97 -3.31
N PHE A 154 -25.44 -9.17 -4.18
CA PHE A 154 -26.05 -8.79 -5.45
C PHE A 154 -26.24 -9.99 -6.40
N ALA A 155 -25.32 -10.94 -6.43
CA ALA A 155 -25.46 -12.18 -7.19
C ALA A 155 -26.66 -13.00 -6.69
N GLY A 156 -26.87 -13.06 -5.36
CA GLY A 156 -28.04 -13.71 -4.76
C GLY A 156 -29.39 -13.14 -5.20
N HIS A 157 -29.44 -11.86 -5.57
CA HIS A 157 -30.64 -11.19 -6.08
C HIS A 157 -30.90 -11.40 -7.57
N ARG A 158 -29.87 -11.77 -8.34
CA ARG A 158 -29.94 -11.94 -9.81
C ARG A 158 -30.09 -13.39 -10.25
N GLY A 159 -29.63 -14.34 -9.44
CA GLY A 159 -30.05 -15.73 -9.58
C GLY A 159 -31.54 -15.84 -9.22
N ASP A 160 -32.24 -16.81 -9.81
CA ASP A 160 -33.60 -17.18 -9.37
C ASP A 160 -33.69 -17.25 -7.83
N PRO A 161 -34.85 -16.91 -7.23
CA PRO A 161 -34.96 -16.54 -5.83
C PRO A 161 -34.37 -17.59 -4.88
N PRO A 162 -33.81 -17.17 -3.73
CA PRO A 162 -33.29 -18.11 -2.75
C PRO A 162 -34.44 -19.00 -2.27
N VAL A 163 -34.31 -20.32 -2.47
CA VAL A 163 -35.03 -21.28 -1.64
C VAL A 163 -34.59 -20.98 -0.22
N ALA A 164 -35.55 -20.59 0.62
CA ALA A 164 -35.32 -20.27 2.02
C ALA A 164 -34.52 -21.40 2.71
N GLY A 165 -33.22 -21.17 2.92
CA GLY A 165 -32.39 -21.98 3.79
C GLY A 165 -32.82 -21.77 5.25
N PRO A 166 -32.68 -22.80 6.11
CA PRO A 166 -33.16 -22.73 7.48
C PRO A 166 -32.51 -21.56 8.22
N LYS A 167 -33.32 -20.81 8.97
CA LYS A 167 -32.87 -19.77 9.89
C LYS A 167 -32.03 -20.40 11.01
N GLY A 168 -30.75 -20.63 10.75
CA GLY A 168 -29.76 -20.91 11.77
C GLY A 168 -29.47 -19.65 12.55
N SER A 169 -29.62 -19.70 13.87
CA SER A 169 -29.11 -18.67 14.78
C SER A 169 -27.60 -18.55 14.57
N SER A 170 -27.16 -17.46 13.94
CA SER A 170 -25.73 -17.12 13.82
C SER A 170 -25.23 -16.71 15.19
N GLU A 171 -24.60 -17.66 15.88
CA GLU A 171 -23.64 -17.36 16.93
C GLU A 171 -22.38 -16.92 16.18
N ARG A 172 -22.01 -15.63 16.30
CA ARG A 172 -20.82 -15.08 15.64
C ARG A 172 -19.59 -15.76 16.20
N THR A 173 -19.05 -16.73 15.48
CA THR A 173 -17.69 -17.20 15.74
C THR A 173 -16.75 -16.06 15.37
N THR A 174 -16.12 -15.43 16.36
CA THR A 174 -15.06 -14.45 16.12
C THR A 174 -13.87 -15.18 15.50
N VAL A 175 -13.81 -15.23 14.18
CA VAL A 175 -12.60 -15.67 13.47
C VAL A 175 -11.52 -14.62 13.74
N PRO A 176 -10.35 -15.00 14.28
CA PRO A 176 -9.29 -14.04 14.53
C PRO A 176 -8.87 -13.37 13.21
N ARG A 177 -8.46 -12.11 13.26
CA ARG A 177 -7.98 -11.42 12.05
C ARG A 177 -6.62 -11.98 11.65
N PRO A 178 -6.36 -12.19 10.34
CA PRO A 178 -5.06 -12.66 9.87
C PRO A 178 -3.95 -11.66 10.25
N ALA A 179 -2.77 -12.20 10.52
CA ALA A 179 -1.57 -11.42 10.82
C ALA A 179 -1.24 -10.39 9.73
N VAL A 180 -0.60 -9.29 10.13
CA VAL A 180 -0.12 -8.26 9.20
C VAL A 180 0.92 -8.86 8.24
N PRO A 181 0.75 -8.76 6.91
CA PRO A 181 1.71 -9.30 5.95
C PRO A 181 3.11 -8.69 6.16
N GLY A 182 4.14 -9.53 6.06
CA GLY A 182 5.52 -9.07 6.12
C GLY A 182 5.87 -8.08 4.98
N PRO A 183 6.93 -7.26 5.12
CA PRO A 183 7.27 -6.19 4.17
C PRO A 183 7.40 -6.65 2.70
N ALA A 184 7.79 -7.91 2.48
CA ALA A 184 7.96 -8.50 1.16
C ALA A 184 6.64 -8.82 0.44
N ALA A 185 5.52 -8.97 1.16
CA ALA A 185 4.20 -9.26 0.58
C ALA A 185 3.41 -7.99 0.22
N LEU A 186 3.80 -6.84 0.79
CA LEU A 186 3.08 -5.57 0.66
C LEU A 186 2.86 -5.10 -0.80
N PRO A 187 3.82 -5.21 -1.73
CA PRO A 187 3.60 -4.77 -3.11
C PRO A 187 2.51 -5.56 -3.83
N ARG A 188 2.47 -6.89 -3.63
CA ARG A 188 1.47 -7.74 -4.28
C ARG A 188 0.08 -7.56 -3.67
N ALA A 189 0.02 -7.38 -2.36
CA ALA A 189 -1.25 -7.24 -1.67
C ALA A 189 -2.04 -5.99 -2.14
N SER A 190 -1.37 -4.87 -2.45
CA SER A 190 -2.06 -3.68 -2.98
C SER A 190 -2.54 -3.83 -4.43
N TRP A 191 -1.80 -4.56 -5.29
CA TRP A 191 -2.32 -4.92 -6.62
C TRP A 191 -3.55 -5.84 -6.52
N LEU A 192 -3.49 -6.86 -5.65
CA LEU A 192 -4.60 -7.80 -5.46
C LEU A 192 -5.89 -7.09 -5.02
N VAL A 193 -5.79 -6.08 -4.16
CA VAL A 193 -6.96 -5.26 -3.78
C VAL A 193 -7.62 -4.63 -5.01
N LEU A 194 -6.83 -4.03 -5.92
CA LEU A 194 -7.38 -3.41 -7.13
C LEU A 194 -7.97 -4.45 -8.09
N ASP A 195 -7.34 -5.61 -8.23
CA ASP A 195 -7.84 -6.73 -9.05
C ASP A 195 -9.20 -7.21 -8.52
N VAL A 196 -9.33 -7.42 -7.21
CA VAL A 196 -10.60 -7.81 -6.57
C VAL A 196 -11.67 -6.74 -6.77
N LEU A 197 -11.34 -5.46 -6.55
CA LEU A 197 -12.28 -4.36 -6.74
C LEU A 197 -12.75 -4.26 -8.21
N ALA A 198 -11.85 -4.47 -9.16
CA ALA A 198 -12.17 -4.49 -10.59
C ALA A 198 -13.10 -5.67 -10.94
N ALA A 199 -12.79 -6.88 -10.45
CA ALA A 199 -13.61 -8.06 -10.67
C ALA A 199 -15.02 -7.90 -10.06
N CYS A 200 -15.10 -7.41 -8.82
CA CYS A 200 -16.38 -7.12 -8.15
C CYS A 200 -17.23 -6.13 -8.94
N ARG A 201 -16.63 -5.04 -9.43
CA ARG A 201 -17.31 -4.05 -10.27
C ARG A 201 -17.87 -4.68 -11.55
N GLU A 202 -17.10 -5.56 -12.19
CA GLU A 202 -17.50 -6.24 -13.44
C GLU A 202 -18.62 -7.24 -13.22
N MET A 203 -18.53 -8.07 -12.18
CA MET A 203 -19.58 -9.01 -11.79
C MET A 203 -20.89 -8.29 -11.43
N CYS A 204 -20.80 -7.05 -10.95
CA CYS A 204 -21.97 -6.22 -10.65
C CYS A 204 -22.57 -5.51 -11.88
N GLY A 205 -21.96 -5.60 -13.06
CA GLY A 205 -22.41 -4.93 -14.28
C GLY A 205 -22.54 -3.40 -14.11
N SER A 206 -23.59 -2.81 -14.66
CA SER A 206 -23.84 -1.35 -14.57
C SER A 206 -24.06 -0.87 -13.13
N GLN A 207 -24.57 -1.74 -12.24
CA GLN A 207 -24.77 -1.39 -10.84
C GLN A 207 -23.44 -1.16 -10.11
N GLY A 208 -22.40 -1.92 -10.47
CA GLY A 208 -21.04 -1.71 -9.96
C GLY A 208 -20.41 -0.39 -10.38
N PHE A 209 -20.93 0.24 -11.45
CA PHE A 209 -20.47 1.56 -11.92
C PHE A 209 -21.18 2.73 -11.23
N HIS A 210 -22.27 2.48 -10.51
CA HIS A 210 -23.00 3.53 -9.81
C HIS A 210 -22.26 3.92 -8.52
N SER A 211 -21.90 5.19 -8.36
CA SER A 211 -21.14 5.68 -7.20
C SER A 211 -21.82 5.41 -5.87
N HIS A 212 -23.16 5.33 -5.83
CA HIS A 212 -23.92 5.03 -4.61
C HIS A 212 -23.59 3.63 -4.06
N ASN A 213 -23.18 2.70 -4.92
CA ASN A 213 -22.78 1.35 -4.53
C ASN A 213 -21.30 1.27 -4.12
N GLN A 214 -20.56 2.38 -4.15
CA GLN A 214 -19.20 2.56 -3.65
C GLN A 214 -18.10 1.74 -4.34
N ILE A 215 -18.37 0.64 -5.06
CA ILE A 215 -17.33 -0.23 -5.64
C ILE A 215 -16.38 0.54 -6.56
N VAL A 216 -16.92 1.34 -7.50
CA VAL A 216 -16.09 2.16 -8.40
C VAL A 216 -15.31 3.24 -7.64
N THR A 217 -15.93 3.86 -6.62
CA THR A 217 -15.31 4.90 -5.79
C THR A 217 -14.15 4.33 -4.97
N LEU A 218 -14.37 3.19 -4.32
CA LEU A 218 -13.34 2.47 -3.56
C LEU A 218 -12.16 2.11 -4.46
N ARG A 219 -12.42 1.55 -5.65
CA ARG A 219 -11.35 1.26 -6.61
C ARG A 219 -10.51 2.51 -6.88
N THR A 220 -11.15 3.61 -7.25
CA THR A 220 -10.49 4.87 -7.56
C THR A 220 -9.72 5.46 -6.37
N ASP A 221 -10.25 5.34 -5.15
CA ASP A 221 -9.59 5.82 -3.94
C ASP A 221 -8.36 4.99 -3.56
N PHE A 222 -8.38 3.68 -3.84
CA PHE A 222 -7.28 2.76 -3.54
C PHE A 222 -6.22 2.65 -4.66
N GLU A 223 -6.45 3.22 -5.85
CA GLU A 223 -5.44 3.28 -6.94
C GLU A 223 -4.10 3.89 -6.45
N VAL A 224 -4.15 4.80 -5.47
CA VAL A 224 -2.93 5.42 -4.92
C VAL A 224 -2.01 4.40 -4.22
N ASN A 225 -2.54 3.29 -3.69
CA ASN A 225 -1.79 2.34 -2.87
C ASN A 225 -0.68 1.58 -3.63
N VAL A 226 -0.72 1.55 -4.95
CA VAL A 226 0.33 0.89 -5.76
C VAL A 226 1.56 1.78 -6.00
N THR A 227 1.46 3.06 -5.64
CA THR A 227 2.50 4.08 -5.83
C THR A 227 2.93 4.77 -4.54
N PHE A 228 2.00 4.93 -3.59
CA PHE A 228 2.26 5.58 -2.31
C PHE A 228 3.25 4.79 -1.44
N ALA A 229 4.06 5.52 -0.66
CA ALA A 229 5.11 5.00 0.19
C ALA A 229 6.14 4.10 -0.53
N GLY A 230 6.21 4.19 -1.87
CA GLY A 230 7.09 3.44 -2.77
C GLY A 230 6.32 2.73 -3.88
N ASP A 231 6.85 2.79 -5.09
CA ASP A 231 6.26 2.11 -6.24
C ASP A 231 6.33 0.57 -6.08
N ASN A 232 5.23 -0.12 -6.38
CA ASN A 232 5.14 -1.58 -6.29
C ASN A 232 6.23 -2.31 -7.08
N SER A 233 6.57 -1.83 -8.27
CA SER A 233 7.63 -2.42 -9.10
C SER A 233 9.00 -2.19 -8.48
N VAL A 234 9.30 -0.96 -8.07
CA VAL A 234 10.58 -0.62 -7.42
C VAL A 234 10.81 -1.46 -6.18
N MET A 235 9.78 -1.70 -5.37
CA MET A 235 9.94 -2.59 -4.22
C MET A 235 10.09 -4.05 -4.60
N ALA A 236 9.38 -4.54 -5.62
CA ALA A 236 9.60 -5.90 -6.11
C ALA A 236 11.08 -6.09 -6.48
N TYR A 237 11.69 -5.09 -7.15
CA TYR A 237 13.13 -5.08 -7.40
C TYR A 237 13.98 -5.06 -6.12
N GLN A 238 13.57 -4.30 -5.09
CA GLN A 238 14.28 -4.29 -3.80
C GLN A 238 14.21 -5.64 -3.08
N VAL A 239 13.04 -6.29 -3.10
CA VAL A 239 12.83 -7.63 -2.54
C VAL A 239 13.69 -8.64 -3.30
N ALA A 240 13.65 -8.64 -4.63
CA ALA A 240 14.47 -9.51 -5.47
C ALA A 240 15.97 -9.28 -5.25
N ARG A 241 16.43 -8.02 -5.20
CA ARG A 241 17.84 -7.69 -4.93
C ARG A 241 18.28 -8.14 -3.54
N ASN A 242 17.42 -7.99 -2.53
CA ASN A 242 17.71 -8.45 -1.18
C ASN A 242 17.76 -9.99 -1.14
N ALA A 243 16.78 -10.63 -1.78
CA ALA A 243 16.71 -12.08 -1.88
C ALA A 243 17.96 -12.64 -2.54
N ALA A 244 18.41 -12.08 -3.67
CA ALA A 244 19.59 -12.53 -4.42
C ALA A 244 20.89 -12.57 -3.58
N ARG A 245 20.93 -11.85 -2.46
CA ARG A 245 22.06 -11.82 -1.51
C ARG A 245 21.85 -12.72 -0.30
N SER A 246 20.68 -13.34 -0.17
CA SER A 246 20.29 -14.16 0.97
C SER A 246 20.66 -15.63 0.76
N PRO A 247 21.22 -16.30 1.79
CA PRO A 247 21.46 -17.75 1.76
C PRO A 247 20.16 -18.57 1.83
N ALA A 248 18.99 -17.94 1.99
CA ALA A 248 17.69 -18.61 2.04
C ALA A 248 17.40 -19.47 0.79
N PHE A 249 17.98 -19.12 -0.37
CA PHE A 249 17.84 -19.88 -1.62
C PHE A 249 18.58 -21.23 -1.65
N ALA A 250 19.36 -21.56 -0.62
CA ALA A 250 20.08 -22.83 -0.55
C ALA A 250 19.37 -23.89 0.30
N ARG A 251 18.18 -23.60 0.85
CA ARG A 251 17.42 -24.57 1.64
C ARG A 251 16.59 -25.49 0.73
N PRO A 252 16.45 -26.79 1.06
CA PRO A 252 15.57 -27.69 0.32
C PRO A 252 14.12 -27.18 0.36
N ALA A 253 13.53 -26.95 -0.81
CA ALA A 253 12.15 -26.48 -0.91
C ALA A 253 11.14 -27.57 -0.48
N ARG A 254 10.20 -27.20 0.38
CA ARG A 254 9.13 -28.07 0.89
C ARG A 254 7.77 -27.66 0.34
N THR A 255 7.54 -26.35 0.22
CA THR A 255 6.32 -25.77 -0.32
C THR A 255 6.46 -25.36 -1.79
N LEU A 256 5.32 -25.05 -2.44
CA LEU A 256 5.34 -24.50 -3.79
C LEU A 256 6.08 -23.15 -3.82
N ALA A 257 5.80 -22.27 -2.85
CA ALA A 257 6.45 -20.98 -2.70
C ALA A 257 7.98 -21.11 -2.66
N GLU A 258 8.51 -21.99 -1.82
CA GLU A 258 9.95 -22.22 -1.70
C GLU A 258 10.56 -22.78 -2.98
N ARG A 259 9.83 -23.63 -3.74
CA ARG A 259 10.30 -24.13 -5.03
C ARG A 259 10.44 -22.99 -6.03
N VAL A 260 9.44 -22.10 -6.12
CA VAL A 260 9.51 -20.92 -6.99
C VAL A 260 10.70 -20.03 -6.61
N GLU A 261 10.92 -19.79 -5.32
CA GLU A 261 12.08 -19.01 -4.85
C GLU A 261 13.40 -19.69 -5.25
N GLN A 262 13.52 -21.01 -5.08
CA GLN A 262 14.70 -21.77 -5.45
C GLN A 262 14.97 -21.70 -6.96
N ASP A 263 13.96 -21.96 -7.79
CA ASP A 263 14.06 -21.94 -9.25
C ASP A 263 14.51 -20.57 -9.78
N LEU A 264 13.92 -19.49 -9.24
CA LEU A 264 14.34 -18.11 -9.55
C LEU A 264 15.78 -17.85 -9.11
N GLY A 265 16.16 -18.31 -7.91
CA GLY A 265 17.52 -18.15 -7.39
C GLY A 265 18.58 -18.91 -8.21
N GLU A 266 18.24 -20.09 -8.76
CA GLU A 266 19.08 -20.83 -9.69
C GLU A 266 19.19 -20.12 -11.04
N LEU A 267 18.06 -19.67 -11.59
CA LEU A 267 18.00 -18.92 -12.84
C LEU A 267 18.85 -17.64 -12.79
N TRP A 268 18.76 -16.87 -11.70
CA TRP A 268 19.52 -15.64 -11.53
C TRP A 268 21.02 -15.90 -11.39
N ARG A 269 21.43 -16.95 -10.66
CA ARG A 269 22.84 -17.36 -10.55
C ARG A 269 23.42 -17.85 -11.88
N GLY A 270 22.58 -18.40 -12.75
CA GLY A 270 22.98 -18.80 -14.10
C GLY A 270 23.25 -17.63 -15.05
N ARG A 271 22.85 -16.40 -14.70
CA ARG A 271 23.05 -15.21 -15.53
C ARG A 271 24.40 -14.55 -15.26
N PRO A 272 25.14 -14.12 -16.30
CA PRO A 272 26.48 -13.53 -16.14
C PRO A 272 26.54 -12.31 -15.22
N ASP A 273 25.45 -11.56 -15.12
CA ASP A 273 25.33 -10.31 -14.36
C ASP A 273 24.42 -10.45 -13.11
N GLY A 274 23.89 -11.64 -12.84
CA GLY A 274 22.93 -11.86 -11.76
C GLY A 274 21.62 -11.07 -11.91
N SER A 275 21.28 -10.67 -13.14
CA SER A 275 20.11 -9.85 -13.43
C SER A 275 18.79 -10.61 -13.30
N PHE A 276 17.71 -9.87 -13.11
CA PHE A 276 16.35 -10.39 -13.05
C PHE A 276 15.37 -9.46 -13.75
N THR A 277 14.33 -10.05 -14.36
CA THR A 277 13.29 -9.31 -15.06
C THR A 277 12.25 -8.74 -14.10
N HIS A 278 11.40 -7.85 -14.59
CA HIS A 278 10.27 -7.34 -13.81
C HIS A 278 9.34 -8.48 -13.35
N ASP A 279 9.01 -9.38 -14.28
CA ASP A 279 8.10 -10.49 -14.01
C ASP A 279 8.66 -11.48 -12.99
N GLU A 280 9.96 -11.76 -13.04
CA GLU A 280 10.65 -12.57 -12.03
C GLU A 280 10.63 -11.92 -10.64
N ALA A 281 10.85 -10.60 -10.58
CA ALA A 281 10.80 -9.87 -9.31
C ALA A 281 9.38 -9.91 -8.70
N VAL A 282 8.35 -9.71 -9.52
CA VAL A 282 6.94 -9.81 -9.09
C VAL A 282 6.58 -11.25 -8.70
N THR A 283 7.08 -12.24 -9.44
CA THR A 283 6.87 -13.66 -9.14
C THR A 283 7.48 -14.05 -7.79
N LEU A 284 8.68 -13.56 -7.48
CA LEU A 284 9.29 -13.75 -6.15
C LEU A 284 8.43 -13.14 -5.04
N VAL A 285 7.96 -11.90 -5.20
CA VAL A 285 7.07 -11.22 -4.23
C VAL A 285 5.81 -12.04 -4.01
N HIS A 286 5.24 -12.58 -5.08
CA HIS A 286 4.06 -13.44 -4.99
C HIS A 286 4.39 -14.72 -4.21
N ALA A 287 5.48 -15.41 -4.54
CA ALA A 287 5.88 -16.66 -3.87
C ALA A 287 6.06 -16.45 -2.36
N ARG A 288 6.70 -15.35 -1.97
CA ARG A 288 6.86 -14.97 -0.56
C ARG A 288 5.54 -14.69 0.14
N MET A 289 4.60 -14.03 -0.55
CA MET A 289 3.26 -13.82 -0.02
C MET A 289 2.53 -15.15 0.22
N LEU A 290 2.59 -16.08 -0.73
CA LEU A 290 2.00 -17.42 -0.55
C LEU A 290 2.67 -18.17 0.61
N GLY A 291 4.01 -18.15 0.69
CA GLY A 291 4.74 -18.81 1.77
C GLY A 291 4.36 -18.27 3.15
N LEU A 292 4.15 -16.96 3.28
CA LEU A 292 3.66 -16.34 4.52
C LEU A 292 2.23 -16.79 4.86
N ILE A 293 1.33 -16.83 3.87
CA ILE A 293 -0.07 -17.27 4.07
C ILE A 293 -0.11 -18.74 4.50
N MET A 294 0.68 -19.60 3.84
CA MET A 294 0.78 -21.02 4.21
C MET A 294 1.34 -21.20 5.61
N SER A 295 2.41 -20.47 5.96
CA SER A 295 3.01 -20.55 7.29
C SER A 295 2.05 -20.11 8.39
N GLU A 296 1.21 -19.12 8.12
CA GLU A 296 0.17 -18.67 9.06
C GLU A 296 -0.90 -19.75 9.23
N HIS A 297 -1.40 -20.30 8.12
CA HIS A 297 -2.39 -21.37 8.13
C HIS A 297 -1.89 -22.64 8.84
N ASP A 298 -0.64 -23.03 8.63
CA ASP A 298 -0.02 -24.17 9.32
C ASP A 298 0.10 -23.95 10.85
N SER A 299 0.20 -22.68 11.27
CA SER A 299 0.33 -22.30 12.68
C SER A 299 -1.04 -22.15 13.36
N ASP A 300 -2.02 -21.58 12.67
CA ASP A 300 -3.40 -21.37 13.13
C ASP A 300 -4.37 -21.57 11.95
N PRO A 301 -4.90 -22.80 11.75
CA PRO A 301 -5.72 -23.13 10.60
C PRO A 301 -7.14 -22.55 10.72
N GLN A 302 -7.30 -21.30 10.30
CA GLN A 302 -8.59 -20.59 10.28
C GLN A 302 -9.41 -20.84 9.02
N VAL A 303 -8.78 -21.27 7.93
CA VAL A 303 -9.42 -21.52 6.63
C VAL A 303 -9.40 -23.01 6.32
N PRO A 304 -10.51 -23.63 5.90
CA PRO A 304 -10.53 -25.04 5.53
C PRO A 304 -9.48 -25.40 4.47
N GLN A 305 -8.82 -26.55 4.65
CA GLN A 305 -7.78 -27.02 3.73
C GLN A 305 -8.22 -27.03 2.25
N PRO A 306 -9.45 -27.43 1.87
CA PRO A 306 -9.88 -27.37 0.47
C PRO A 306 -9.88 -25.97 -0.14
N ILE A 307 -10.08 -24.91 0.65
CA ILE A 307 -10.00 -23.51 0.20
C ILE A 307 -8.52 -23.09 0.08
N MET A 308 -7.67 -23.56 0.99
CA MET A 308 -6.22 -23.34 0.89
C MET A 308 -5.62 -24.04 -0.34
N ASP A 309 -6.10 -25.24 -0.68
CA ASP A 309 -5.68 -25.97 -1.88
C ASP A 309 -6.10 -25.21 -3.16
N ASP A 310 -7.30 -24.63 -3.18
CA ASP A 310 -7.78 -23.76 -4.27
C ASP A 310 -6.88 -22.51 -4.41
N LEU A 311 -6.48 -21.87 -3.30
CA LEU A 311 -5.57 -20.73 -3.30
C LEU A 311 -4.18 -21.08 -3.86
N VAL A 312 -3.63 -22.23 -3.46
CA VAL A 312 -2.34 -22.73 -3.97
C VAL A 312 -2.44 -23.10 -5.45
N ALA A 313 -3.57 -23.66 -5.89
CA ALA A 313 -3.82 -23.98 -7.29
C ALA A 313 -3.87 -22.72 -8.17
N ASP A 314 -4.62 -21.70 -7.75
CA ASP A 314 -4.67 -20.40 -8.43
C ASP A 314 -3.27 -19.78 -8.60
N PHE A 315 -2.47 -19.85 -7.54
CA PHE A 315 -1.08 -19.39 -7.57
C PHE A 315 -0.24 -20.12 -8.63
N ALA A 316 -0.36 -21.44 -8.70
CA ALA A 316 0.41 -22.27 -9.63
C ALA A 316 0.08 -21.94 -11.09
N VAL A 317 -1.20 -21.68 -11.39
CA VAL A 317 -1.66 -21.34 -12.75
C VAL A 317 -1.10 -20.00 -13.21
N HIS A 318 -1.23 -18.96 -12.38
CA HIS A 318 -0.90 -17.60 -12.79
C HIS A 318 0.61 -17.32 -12.88
N ARG A 319 1.48 -18.15 -12.29
CA ARG A 319 2.93 -17.85 -12.20
C ARG A 319 3.89 -18.99 -12.52
N LEU A 320 3.41 -20.22 -12.63
CA LEU A 320 4.24 -21.37 -13.02
C LEU A 320 3.81 -22.00 -14.35
N GLY A 321 2.83 -21.39 -15.04
CA GLY A 321 2.28 -21.93 -16.28
C GLY A 321 1.68 -23.33 -16.10
N ALA A 322 1.27 -23.67 -14.87
CA ALA A 322 0.66 -24.95 -14.58
C ALA A 322 -0.69 -25.07 -15.31
N VAL A 323 -1.06 -26.31 -15.65
CA VAL A 323 -2.39 -26.59 -16.24
C VAL A 323 -3.46 -26.09 -15.28
N HIS A 324 -4.33 -25.21 -15.78
CA HIS A 324 -5.45 -24.66 -15.02
C HIS A 324 -6.31 -25.79 -14.47
N ARG A 325 -6.29 -25.98 -13.15
CA ARG A 325 -7.28 -26.82 -12.47
C ARG A 325 -8.49 -25.94 -12.14
N PRO A 326 -9.71 -26.30 -12.58
CA PRO A 326 -10.90 -25.56 -12.21
C PRO A 326 -10.99 -25.47 -10.68
N LEU A 327 -11.14 -24.26 -10.15
CA LEU A 327 -11.49 -24.07 -8.75
C LEU A 327 -12.87 -24.68 -8.50
N SER A 328 -13.05 -25.37 -7.38
CA SER A 328 -14.37 -25.92 -7.04
C SER A 328 -15.24 -24.82 -6.44
N ALA A 329 -16.17 -24.26 -7.22
CA ALA A 329 -17.14 -23.24 -6.79
C ALA A 329 -18.31 -23.85 -6.00
N GLU A 330 -18.00 -24.72 -5.03
CA GLU A 330 -18.98 -25.31 -4.12
C GLU A 330 -19.63 -24.23 -3.26
N ARG A 331 -20.96 -24.30 -3.11
CA ARG A 331 -21.74 -23.33 -2.33
C ARG A 331 -21.24 -23.21 -0.89
N GLU A 332 -20.86 -24.33 -0.26
CA GLU A 332 -20.32 -24.34 1.10
C GLU A 332 -19.02 -23.51 1.22
N LYS A 333 -18.11 -23.61 0.25
CA LYS A 333 -16.89 -22.80 0.22
C LYS A 333 -17.20 -21.32 0.03
N ILE A 334 -18.14 -21.01 -0.86
CA ILE A 334 -18.56 -19.62 -1.13
C ILE A 334 -19.22 -19.01 0.11
N ASP A 335 -20.10 -19.74 0.78
CA ASP A 335 -20.81 -19.25 1.96
C ASP A 335 -19.83 -19.08 3.15
N PHE A 336 -18.87 -20.00 3.33
CA PHE A 336 -17.78 -19.82 4.30
C PHE A 336 -16.97 -18.54 4.03
N LEU A 337 -16.55 -18.32 2.78
CA LEU A 337 -15.80 -17.12 2.40
C LEU A 337 -16.63 -15.85 2.58
N ALA A 338 -17.93 -15.90 2.26
CA ALA A 338 -18.84 -14.77 2.43
C ALA A 338 -19.02 -14.39 3.90
N GLU A 339 -19.05 -15.37 4.81
CA GLU A 339 -19.09 -15.15 6.26
C GLU A 339 -17.75 -14.63 6.77
N LEU A 340 -16.63 -15.24 6.36
CA LEU A 340 -15.28 -14.83 6.75
C LEU A 340 -14.96 -13.38 6.36
N LEU A 341 -15.39 -12.97 5.17
CA LEU A 341 -15.15 -11.65 4.60
C LEU A 341 -16.27 -10.65 4.92
N ALA A 342 -17.26 -11.03 5.73
CA ALA A 342 -18.39 -10.17 6.04
C ALA A 342 -17.93 -8.86 6.71
N PRO A 343 -18.27 -7.69 6.14
CA PRO A 343 -17.96 -6.41 6.76
C PRO A 343 -18.82 -6.20 8.01
N VAL A 344 -18.43 -5.22 8.84
CA VAL A 344 -19.31 -4.77 9.92
C VAL A 344 -20.59 -4.16 9.32
N PRO A 345 -21.80 -4.47 9.83
CA PRO A 345 -23.04 -4.02 9.20
C PRO A 345 -23.14 -2.50 9.01
N GLU A 346 -22.51 -1.73 9.89
CA GLU A 346 -22.54 -0.26 9.90
C GLU A 346 -21.87 0.39 8.69
N ILE A 347 -20.98 -0.33 7.99
CA ILE A 347 -20.32 0.17 6.77
C ILE A 347 -20.99 -0.32 5.48
N VAL A 348 -22.04 -1.15 5.59
CA VAL A 348 -22.82 -1.62 4.44
C VAL A 348 -23.97 -0.65 4.19
N SER A 349 -23.75 0.30 3.29
CA SER A 349 -24.75 1.31 2.93
C SER A 349 -25.13 1.31 1.43
N ALA A 350 -24.63 0.33 0.67
CA ALA A 350 -24.81 0.27 -0.78
C ALA A 350 -26.24 -0.22 -1.12
N PRO A 351 -27.06 0.56 -1.87
CA PRO A 351 -28.45 0.18 -2.14
C PRO A 351 -28.61 -1.17 -2.85
N MET A 352 -27.63 -1.58 -3.66
CA MET A 352 -27.68 -2.83 -4.44
C MET A 352 -27.78 -4.12 -3.62
N VAL A 353 -27.61 -4.05 -2.30
CA VAL A 353 -27.72 -5.22 -1.42
C VAL A 353 -29.14 -5.48 -0.93
N ASP A 354 -30.06 -4.56 -1.18
CA ASP A 354 -31.47 -4.65 -0.76
C ASP A 354 -32.34 -5.22 -1.89
N ASP A 355 -33.32 -6.06 -1.53
CA ASP A 355 -34.27 -6.67 -2.48
C ASP A 355 -35.04 -5.63 -3.31
N GLY A 356 -35.19 -4.42 -2.77
CA GLY A 356 -35.86 -3.28 -3.39
C GLY A 356 -34.95 -2.32 -4.18
N TYR A 357 -33.68 -2.65 -4.42
CA TYR A 357 -32.72 -1.70 -5.00
C TYR A 357 -33.18 -1.13 -6.35
N LEU A 358 -33.85 -1.94 -7.19
CA LEU A 358 -34.40 -1.48 -8.47
C LEU A 358 -35.40 -0.34 -8.27
N ALA A 359 -36.23 -0.40 -7.23
CA ALA A 359 -37.19 0.65 -6.89
C ALA A 359 -36.51 1.92 -6.35
N ALA A 360 -35.25 1.85 -5.89
CA ALA A 360 -34.47 3.02 -5.51
C ALA A 360 -33.87 3.71 -6.75
N PHE A 361 -33.41 2.95 -7.75
CA PHE A 361 -32.81 3.49 -8.98
C PHE A 361 -33.79 3.81 -10.11
N SER A 362 -35.05 3.40 -9.99
CA SER A 362 -36.11 3.67 -10.98
C SER A 362 -37.09 4.76 -10.55
N ARG A 363 -36.84 5.46 -9.42
CA ARG A 363 -37.67 6.59 -9.01
C ARG A 363 -37.50 7.75 -10.00
N PRO A 364 -38.59 8.37 -10.47
CA PRO A 364 -38.50 9.64 -11.16
C PRO A 364 -37.76 10.66 -10.29
N ALA A 365 -36.85 11.40 -10.90
CA ALA A 365 -36.05 12.42 -10.23
C ALA A 365 -36.90 13.60 -9.73
#